data_AF-A0A076HV02-F1
#
_entry.id   AF-A0A076HV02-F1
#
_cell.length_a   1.000
_cell.length_b   1.000
_cell.length_c   1.000
_cell.angle_alpha   90.00
_cell.angle_beta   90.00
_cell.angle_gamma   90.00
#
_symmetry.space_group_name_H-M   'P 1'
#
loop_
_entity.id
_entity.type
_entity.pdbx_description
1 polymer ?
#
loop_
_entity_poly.entity_id
_entity_poly.type
_entity_poly.pdbx_seq_one_letter_code
_entity_poly.pdbx_strand_id
1 'polypeptide(L)'
;MSAFYQPTAELLLALGFTRFASPPRQARFSRPSACGLETIVLYDDGELTLLENVDSQLLYSFQGRLASEAEFRVLLRQVNWAAEG
;
A
#
# COMPACT_ATOMS: atom_id res chain seq x y z
N MET A 1 22.86 2.31 -4.12
CA MET A 1 21.63 1.63 -3.65
C MET A 1 20.53 2.66 -3.72
N SER A 2 19.60 2.52 -4.67
CA SER A 2 18.43 3.39 -4.76
C SER A 2 17.64 3.22 -3.47
N ALA A 3 17.71 4.20 -2.57
CA ALA A 3 16.81 4.26 -1.44
C ALA A 3 15.46 4.68 -2.04
N PHE A 4 14.62 3.69 -2.34
CA PHE A 4 13.22 3.97 -2.69
C PHE A 4 12.64 4.85 -1.60
N TYR A 5 11.98 5.93 -2.01
CA TYR A 5 11.42 6.88 -1.06
C TYR A 5 10.35 6.18 -0.23
N GLN A 6 10.62 6.03 1.08
CA GLN A 6 9.61 5.64 2.04
C GLN A 6 9.06 6.89 2.72
N PRO A 7 7.73 7.08 2.73
CA PRO A 7 7.14 8.19 3.46
C PRO A 7 7.42 8.02 4.95
N THR A 8 7.89 9.08 5.62
CA THR A 8 8.10 9.03 7.07
C THR A 8 6.77 8.98 7.80
N ALA A 9 6.79 8.48 9.03
CA ALA A 9 5.59 8.45 9.87
C ALA A 9 5.00 9.87 10.07
N GLU A 10 5.86 10.89 10.22
CA GLU A 10 5.45 12.28 10.35
C GLU A 10 4.72 12.78 9.10
N LEU A 11 5.20 12.43 7.91
CA LEU A 11 4.52 12.79 6.67
C LEU A 11 3.15 12.09 6.57
N LEU A 12 3.08 10.80 6.90
CA LEU A 12 1.82 10.06 6.86
C LEU A 12 0.79 10.65 7.83
N LEU A 13 1.20 11.02 9.05
CA LEU A 13 0.35 11.72 10.01
C LEU A 13 -0.12 13.08 9.47
N ALA A 14 0.77 13.86 8.84
CA ALA A 14 0.43 15.15 8.24
C ALA A 14 -0.57 15.01 7.07
N LEU A 15 -0.54 13.87 6.37
CA LEU A 15 -1.49 13.51 5.30
C LEU A 15 -2.81 12.90 5.81
N GLY A 16 -3.02 12.87 7.14
CA GLY A 16 -4.24 12.39 7.78
C GLY A 16 -4.31 10.89 8.02
N PHE A 17 -3.21 10.15 7.84
CA PHE A 17 -3.17 8.74 8.18
C PHE A 17 -3.00 8.53 9.69
N THR A 18 -3.63 7.49 10.21
CA THR A 18 -3.46 7.02 11.59
C THR A 18 -2.73 5.67 11.58
N ARG A 19 -1.77 5.49 12.49
CA ARG A 19 -0.98 4.25 12.58
C ARG A 19 -1.74 3.16 13.33
N PHE A 20 -1.76 1.96 12.75
CA PHE A 20 -2.26 0.72 13.33
C PHE A 20 -1.15 -0.33 13.31
N ALA A 21 -0.80 -0.85 14.48
CA ALA A 21 0.24 -1.88 14.64
C ALA A 21 -0.42 -3.25 14.82
N SER A 22 -1.02 -3.79 13.76
CA SER A 22 -1.54 -5.16 13.75
C SER A 22 -1.70 -5.64 12.31
N PRO A 23 -1.17 -6.81 11.92
CA PRO A 23 -0.40 -7.81 12.69
C PRO A 23 1.08 -7.43 12.93
N PRO A 24 1.85 -8.19 13.74
CA PRO A 24 3.28 -7.96 13.94
C PRO A 24 4.04 -7.93 12.60
N ARG A 25 5.08 -7.09 12.48
CA ARG A 25 5.89 -6.87 11.26
C ARG A 25 5.21 -6.11 10.12
N GLN A 26 4.03 -5.55 10.38
CA GLN A 26 3.33 -4.68 9.45
C GLN A 26 2.96 -3.37 10.16
N ALA A 27 3.54 -2.26 9.71
CA ALA A 27 3.08 -0.94 10.11
C ALA A 27 1.99 -0.50 9.14
N ARG A 28 0.74 -0.41 9.61
CA ARG A 28 -0.38 0.04 8.79
C ARG A 28 -0.68 1.50 9.10
N PHE A 29 -0.98 2.27 8.07
CA PHE A 29 -1.36 3.67 8.16
C PHE A 29 -2.65 3.82 7.38
N SER A 30 -3.75 4.16 8.04
CA SER A 30 -5.07 4.23 7.40
C SER A 30 -5.71 5.61 7.52
N ARG A 31 -6.46 6.02 6.50
CA ARG A 31 -7.29 7.22 6.51
C ARG A 31 -8.61 6.98 5.74
N PRO A 32 -9.66 7.76 6.01
CA PRO A 32 -10.87 7.73 5.18
C PRO A 32 -10.55 8.04 3.71
N SER A 33 -11.15 7.29 2.79
CA SER A 33 -11.07 7.52 1.34
C SER A 33 -12.47 7.65 0.74
N ALA A 34 -12.56 8.02 -0.54
CA ALA A 34 -13.85 8.11 -1.24
C ALA A 34 -14.60 6.76 -1.29
N CYS A 35 -13.87 5.65 -1.20
CA CYS A 35 -14.42 4.29 -1.28
C CYS A 35 -14.57 3.60 0.08
N GLY A 36 -14.10 4.24 1.17
CA GLY A 36 -14.17 3.70 2.52
C GLY A 36 -12.92 4.02 3.32
N LEU A 37 -11.86 3.23 3.13
CA LEU A 37 -10.61 3.35 3.89
C LEU A 37 -9.40 3.05 3.02
N GLU A 38 -8.51 4.03 2.87
CA GLU A 38 -7.19 3.86 2.27
C GLU A 38 -6.21 3.43 3.35
N THR A 39 -5.40 2.41 3.09
CA THR A 39 -4.42 1.86 4.02
C THR A 39 -3.08 1.61 3.34
N ILE A 40 -2.04 2.26 3.83
CA ILE A 40 -0.64 1.99 3.48
C ILE A 40 -0.11 0.92 4.44
N VAL A 41 0.48 -0.14 3.90
CA VAL A 41 1.19 -1.18 4.65
C VAL A 41 2.67 -1.04 4.38
N LEU A 42 3.45 -0.75 5.42
CA LEU A 42 4.91 -0.76 5.41
C LEU A 42 5.39 -2.09 6.02
N TYR A 43 6.22 -2.81 5.26
CA TYR A 43 6.84 -4.07 5.67
C TYR A 43 8.25 -3.84 6.24
N ASP A 44 8.73 -4.79 7.04
CA ASP A 44 10.06 -4.70 7.70
C ASP A 44 11.23 -4.69 6.71
N ASP A 45 11.05 -5.23 5.50
CA ASP A 45 12.03 -5.18 4.39
C ASP A 45 12.02 -3.84 3.64
N GLY A 46 11.11 -2.94 4.01
CA GLY A 46 10.97 -1.63 3.41
C GLY A 46 10.04 -1.57 2.20
N GLU A 47 9.38 -2.68 1.86
CA GLU A 47 8.34 -2.69 0.84
C GLU A 47 7.09 -1.93 1.32
N LEU A 48 6.35 -1.37 0.37
CA LEU A 48 5.11 -0.65 0.62
C LEU A 48 3.98 -1.21 -0.24
N THR A 49 2.81 -1.43 0.36
CA THR A 49 1.57 -1.74 -0.36
C THR A 49 0.49 -0.73 -0.04
N LEU A 50 -0.28 -0.32 -1.05
CA LEU A 50 -1.50 0.46 -0.89
C LEU A 50 -2.72 -0.45 -1.00
N LEU A 51 -3.58 -0.39 0.01
CA LEU A 51 -4.85 -1.11 0.08
C LEU A 51 -6.00 -0.12 0.18
N GLU A 52 -7.14 -0.46 -0.42
CA GLU A 52 -8.40 0.24 -0.28
C GLU A 52 -9.45 -0.73 0.24
N ASN A 53 -10.22 -0.31 1.24
CA ASN A 53 -11.39 -1.03 1.69
C ASN A 53 -12.60 -0.57 0.87
N VAL A 54 -13.16 -1.47 0.08
CA VAL A 54 -14.38 -1.27 -0.72
C VAL A 54 -15.39 -2.32 -0.30
N ASP A 55 -16.58 -1.92 0.15
CA ASP A 55 -17.65 -2.83 0.60
C ASP A 55 -17.18 -3.90 1.60
N SER A 56 -16.32 -3.52 2.55
CA SER A 56 -15.70 -4.41 3.56
C SER A 56 -14.66 -5.41 3.01
N GLN A 57 -14.23 -5.26 1.76
CA GLN A 57 -13.16 -6.04 1.16
C GLN A 57 -11.89 -5.19 0.99
N LEU A 58 -10.75 -5.72 1.43
CA LEU A 58 -9.45 -5.11 1.17
C LEU A 58 -8.97 -5.47 -0.24
N LEU A 59 -8.72 -4.45 -1.05
CA LEU A 59 -8.24 -4.55 -2.42
C LEU A 59 -6.89 -3.84 -2.55
N TYR A 60 -6.01 -4.36 -3.39
CA TYR A 60 -4.75 -3.72 -3.75
C TYR A 60 -5.01 -2.55 -4.69
N SER A 61 -4.48 -1.38 -4.35
CA SER A 61 -4.43 -0.24 -5.25
C SER A 61 -3.10 -0.27 -6.00
N PHE A 62 -3.15 -0.60 -7.29
CA PHE A 62 -1.97 -0.75 -8.14
C PHE A 62 -2.16 0.01 -9.45
N GLN A 63 -1.29 0.99 -9.72
CA GLN A 63 -1.33 1.84 -10.92
C GLN A 63 -2.73 2.46 -11.20
N GLY A 64 -3.42 2.91 -10.13
CA GLY A 64 -4.75 3.50 -10.24
C GLY A 64 -5.89 2.51 -10.45
N ARG A 65 -5.64 1.21 -10.27
CA ARG A 65 -6.66 0.15 -10.34
C ARG A 65 -6.80 -0.55 -8.98
N LEU A 66 -8.03 -0.93 -8.65
CA LEU A 66 -8.30 -1.82 -7.52
C LEU A 66 -8.28 -3.27 -8.01
N ALA A 67 -7.60 -4.13 -7.27
CA ALA A 67 -7.43 -5.53 -7.61
C ALA A 67 -7.53 -6.41 -6.35
N SER A 68 -8.23 -7.54 -6.47
CA SER A 68 -8.08 -8.63 -5.50
C SER A 68 -6.62 -9.13 -5.47
N GLU A 69 -6.25 -9.89 -4.45
CA GLU A 69 -4.90 -10.46 -4.36
C GLU A 69 -4.54 -11.32 -5.60
N ALA A 70 -5.50 -12.11 -6.10
CA ALA A 70 -5.30 -12.94 -7.29
C ALA A 70 -5.02 -12.09 -8.53
N GLU A 71 -5.82 -11.04 -8.74
CA GLU A 71 -5.64 -10.10 -9.86
C GLU A 71 -4.33 -9.33 -9.72
N PHE A 72 -3.97 -8.89 -8.52
CA PHE A 72 -2.72 -8.19 -8.24
C PHE A 72 -1.50 -9.05 -8.60
N ARG A 73 -1.50 -10.34 -8.23
CA ARG A 73 -0.44 -11.29 -8.62
C ARG A 73 -0.32 -11.45 -10.13
N VAL A 74 -1.41 -11.35 -10.88
CA VAL A 74 -1.39 -11.35 -12.35
C VAL A 74 -0.81 -10.04 -12.88
N LEU A 75 -1.26 -8.89 -12.35
CA LEU A 75 -0.77 -7.57 -12.74
C LEU A 75 0.75 -7.44 -12.53
N LEU A 76 1.28 -7.91 -11.40
CA LEU A 76 2.72 -7.91 -11.12
C LEU A 76 3.54 -8.69 -12.17
N ARG A 77 2.98 -9.73 -12.78
CA ARG A 77 3.66 -10.50 -13.85
C ARG A 77 3.65 -9.77 -15.19
N GLN A 78 2.73 -8.83 -15.38
CA GLN A 78 2.61 -8.04 -16.62
C GLN A 78 3.46 -6.78 -16.60
N VAL A 79 3.95 -6.37 -15.43
CA VAL A 79 4.88 -5.25 -15.29
C VAL A 79 6.22 -5.62 -15.93
N ASN A 80 6.72 -4.76 -16.81
CA ASN A 80 8.06 -4.89 -17.34
C ASN A 80 9.08 -4.34 -16.33
N TRP A 81 9.51 -5.20 -15.40
CA TRP A 81 10.48 -4.85 -14.36
C TRP A 81 11.86 -4.47 -14.90
N ALA A 82 12.17 -4.77 -16.17
CA ALA A 82 13.46 -4.47 -16.77
C ALA A 82 13.70 -2.97 -17.06
N ALA A 83 12.71 -2.10 -16.81
CA ALA A 83 12.83 -0.66 -17.04
C ALA A 83 13.46 0.12 -15.86
N GLU A 84 13.78 -0.52 -14.73
CA GLU A 84 14.33 0.13 -13.52
C GLU A 84 15.80 -0.22 -13.25
N GLY A 85 16.62 -0.32 -14.31
CA GLY A 85 18.07 -0.53 -14.24
C GLY A 85 18.87 0.77 -14.07
#